data_AF-A0A068YQW3-F1
#
_entry.id   AF-A0A068YQW3-F1
#
_cell.length_a   1.000
_cell.length_b   1.000
_cell.length_c   1.000
_cell.angle_alpha   90.00
_cell.angle_beta   90.00
_cell.angle_gamma   90.00
#
_symmetry.space_group_name_H-M   'P 1'
#
loop_
_entity.id
_entity.type
_entity.pdbx_description
1 polymer ?
#
loop_
_entity_poly.entity_id
_entity_poly.type
_entity_poly.pdbx_seq_one_letter_code
_entity_poly.pdbx_strand_id
1 'polypeptide(L)' 'MTRRNSPNDFKVAEDLSRLSEIVVDKRNGKRAEAKAGRRNRHYEKQFLDSAVKTGLYRQTSD' A
#
# COMPACT_ATOMS: atom_id res chain seq x y z
N MET A 1 -3.50 15.13 -11.27
CA MET A 1 -3.90 13.88 -10.59
C MET A 1 -2.77 13.47 -9.68
N THR A 2 -2.98 13.38 -8.38
CA THR A 2 -1.96 12.92 -7.42
C THR A 2 -1.47 11.53 -7.84
N ARG A 3 -0.15 11.37 -8.01
CA ARG A 3 0.44 10.07 -8.35
C ARG A 3 0.06 9.08 -7.26
N ARG A 4 -0.29 7.85 -7.68
CA ARG A 4 -0.41 6.74 -6.75
C ARG A 4 0.99 6.29 -6.39
N ASN A 5 1.13 5.90 -5.14
CA ASN A 5 2.26 5.12 -4.69
C ASN A 5 2.24 3.78 -5.44
N SER A 6 3.39 3.31 -5.86
CA SER A 6 3.65 2.08 -6.59
C SER A 6 4.37 1.11 -5.66
N PRO A 7 4.25 -0.22 -5.83
CA PRO A 7 5.07 -1.16 -5.08
C PRO A 7 6.57 -0.89 -5.20
N ASN A 8 7.01 -0.26 -6.30
CA ASN A 8 8.39 0.16 -6.51
C ASN A 8 8.82 1.39 -5.68
N ASP A 9 7.87 2.07 -5.03
CA ASP A 9 8.17 3.21 -4.15
C ASP A 9 8.64 2.76 -2.77
N PHE A 10 8.43 1.51 -2.41
CA PHE A 10 8.89 0.89 -1.17
C PHE A 10 10.23 0.21 -1.46
N LYS A 11 11.29 0.61 -0.75
CA LYS A 11 12.66 0.11 -0.98
C LYS A 11 13.17 -0.74 0.17
N VAL A 12 12.65 -0.52 1.37
CA VAL A 12 13.01 -1.25 2.58
C VAL A 12 11.76 -1.79 3.27
N ALA A 13 11.90 -2.87 4.04
CA ALA A 13 10.77 -3.53 4.69
C ALA A 13 10.06 -2.61 5.70
N GLU A 14 10.80 -1.68 6.31
CA GLU A 14 10.29 -0.69 7.26
C GLU A 14 9.25 0.24 6.61
N ASP A 15 9.34 0.48 5.29
CA ASP A 15 8.38 1.32 4.56
C ASP A 15 6.97 0.69 4.57
N LEU A 16 6.89 -0.64 4.73
CA LEU A 16 5.61 -1.38 4.79
C LEU A 16 4.83 -1.09 6.08
N SER A 17 5.51 -0.72 7.16
CA SER A 17 4.86 -0.38 8.44
C SER A 17 4.04 0.91 8.36
N ARG A 18 4.31 1.76 7.36
CA ARG A 18 3.68 3.07 7.16
C ARG A 18 2.68 3.08 6.01
N LEU A 19 2.25 1.90 5.53
CA LEU A 19 1.33 1.78 4.40
C LEU A 19 0.04 2.59 4.58
N SER A 20 -0.52 2.64 5.79
CA SER A 20 -1.75 3.40 6.08
C SER A 20 -1.58 4.93 5.93
N GLU A 21 -0.37 5.46 6.14
CA GLU A 21 -0.03 6.88 5.97
C GLU A 21 0.25 7.22 4.50
N ILE A 22 0.83 6.26 3.78
CA ILE A 22 1.38 6.41 2.44
C ILE A 22 0.31 6.15 1.38
N VAL A 23 -0.60 5.20 1.64
CA VAL A 23 -1.64 4.77 0.72
C VAL A 23 -2.89 5.64 0.86
N VAL A 24 -2.88 6.75 0.11
CA VAL A 24 -4.04 7.65 0.04
C VAL A 24 -4.76 7.47 -1.30
N ASP A 25 -6.08 7.27 -1.26
CA ASP A 25 -6.89 7.23 -2.48
C ASP A 25 -6.75 8.56 -3.25
N LYS A 26 -6.18 8.53 -4.45
CA LYS A 26 -6.06 9.72 -5.33
C LYS A 26 -7.40 10.38 -5.73
N ARG A 27 -8.53 9.77 -5.38
CA ARG A 27 -9.87 10.38 -5.52
C ARG A 27 -10.50 10.69 -4.16
N ASN A 28 -9.70 10.85 -3.11
CA ASN A 28 -10.17 11.32 -1.82
C ASN A 28 -10.98 12.61 -2.01
N GLY A 29 -12.17 12.68 -1.41
CA GLY A 29 -13.12 13.77 -1.61
C GLY A 29 -14.10 13.62 -2.78
N LYS A 30 -13.92 12.65 -3.69
CA LYS A 30 -14.89 12.31 -4.78
C LYS A 30 -15.60 10.97 -4.57
N ARG A 31 -15.38 10.31 -3.43
CA ARG A 31 -16.00 9.02 -3.08
C ARG A 31 -16.62 9.10 -1.70
N ALA A 32 -17.74 8.42 -1.53
CA ALA A 32 -18.31 8.15 -0.21
C ALA A 32 -17.28 7.44 0.68
N GLU A 33 -17.23 7.80 1.97
CA GLU A 33 -16.21 7.33 2.93
C GLU A 33 -16.04 5.81 2.95
N ALA A 34 -17.15 5.06 3.00
CA ALA A 34 -17.11 3.60 3.02
C ALA A 34 -16.41 3.00 1.78
N LYS A 35 -16.51 3.65 0.61
CA LYS A 35 -15.85 3.22 -0.62
C LYS A 35 -14.37 3.60 -0.63
N ALA A 36 -14.02 4.75 -0.05
CA ALA A 36 -12.63 5.17 0.14
C ALA A 36 -11.89 4.18 1.06
N GLY A 37 -12.48 3.85 2.22
CA GLY A 37 -11.90 2.88 3.16
C GLY A 37 -11.71 1.48 2.56
N ARG A 38 -12.71 0.96 1.82
CA ARG A 38 -12.55 -0.33 1.10
C ARG A 38 -11.41 -0.29 0.09
N ARG A 39 -11.21 0.85 -0.59
CA ARG A 39 -10.16 0.99 -1.58
C ARG A 39 -8.78 1.10 -0.95
N ASN A 40 -8.62 1.83 0.15
CA ASN A 40 -7.34 1.90 0.87
C ASN A 40 -6.90 0.50 1.32
N ARG A 41 -7.77 -0.27 1.99
CA ARG A 41 -7.47 -1.65 2.38
C ARG A 41 -7.07 -2.55 1.22
N HIS A 42 -7.75 -2.40 0.08
CA HIS A 42 -7.41 -3.16 -1.12
C HIS A 42 -6.02 -2.79 -1.65
N TYR A 43 -5.62 -1.53 -1.56
CA TYR A 43 -4.30 -1.09 -1.97
C TYR A 43 -3.22 -1.54 -0.99
N GLU A 44 -3.43 -1.38 0.32
CA GLU A 44 -2.55 -1.92 1.36
C GLU A 44 -2.27 -3.40 1.14
N LYS A 45 -3.31 -4.21 0.91
CA LYS A 45 -3.17 -5.62 0.57
C LYS A 45 -2.32 -5.85 -0.67
N GLN A 46 -2.58 -5.10 -1.75
CA GLN A 46 -1.78 -5.24 -2.98
C GLN A 46 -0.30 -4.89 -2.75
N PHE A 47 -0.01 -3.87 -1.95
CA PHE A 47 1.38 -3.52 -1.65
C PHE A 47 2.09 -4.61 -0.85
N LEU A 48 1.44 -5.16 0.17
CA LEU A 48 1.99 -6.28 0.93
C LEU A 48 2.22 -7.50 0.05
N ASP A 49 1.24 -7.89 -0.77
CA ASP A 49 1.35 -9.01 -1.71
C ASP A 49 2.52 -8.80 -2.70
N SER A 50 2.71 -7.57 -3.19
CA SER A 50 3.83 -7.22 -4.05
C SER A 50 5.17 -7.21 -3.32
N ALA A 51 5.23 -6.75 -2.07
CA ALA A 51 6.45 -6.73 -1.26
C ALA A 51 6.97 -8.13 -0.95
N VAL A 52 6.05 -9.07 -0.68
CA VAL A 52 6.39 -10.50 -0.52
C VAL A 52 6.92 -11.08 -1.84
N LYS A 53 6.22 -10.82 -2.95
CA LYS A 53 6.62 -11.34 -4.29
C LYS A 53 7.97 -10.82 -4.77
N THR A 54 8.31 -9.57 -4.43
CA THR A 54 9.57 -8.94 -4.84
C THR A 54 10.73 -9.27 -3.91
N GLY A 55 10.48 -10.01 -2.81
CA GLY A 55 11.49 -10.34 -1.81
C GLY A 55 11.88 -9.17 -0.92
N LEU A 56 11.15 -8.05 -0.99
CA LEU A 56 11.31 -6.89 -0.11
C LEU A 56 11.00 -7.27 1.36
N TYR A 57 10.07 -8.21 1.53
CA TYR A 57 9.82 -8.90 2.78
C TYR A 57 10.23 -10.37 2.63
N ARG A 58 11.47 -10.71 2.98
CA ARG A 58 11.86 -12.11 3.19
C ARG A 58 11.36 -12.52 4.57
N GLN A 59 10.40 -13.44 4.63
CA GLN A 59 10.18 -14.20 5.86
C GLN A 59 11.48 -14.97 6.14
N THR A 60 12.21 -14.55 7.16
CA THR A 60 13.19 -15.41 7.81
C THR A 60 12.39 -16.54 8.45
N SER A 61 12.38 -17.70 7.81
CA SER A 61 11.92 -18.92 8.45
C SER A 61 12.97 -19.29 9.51
N ASP A 62 12.66 -19.06 10.77
CA ASP A 62 13.29 -19.74 11.92
C ASP A 62 12.63 -21.11 12.13
#